data_AF-A0A0F7TQT7-F1
#
_entry.id   AF-A0A0F7TQT7-F1
#
_cell.length_a   1.000
_cell.length_b   1.000
_cell.length_c   1.000
_cell.angle_alpha   90.00
_cell.angle_beta   90.00
_cell.angle_gamma   90.00
#
_symmetry.space_group_name_H-M   'P 1'
#
loop_
_entity.id
_entity.type
_entity.pdbx_description
1 polymer ?
#
loop_
_entity_poly.entity_id
_entity_poly.type
_entity_poly.pdbx_seq_one_letter_code
_entity_poly.pdbx_strand_id
1 'polypeptide(L)'
;MCSGFLNKEAIDAIVAGSSSPQIIKDALENSPQGFTMFLDPTGPPIPSFTIDNESKIQTYTDFLHRTEDILYADMELEWCIEGKQYHDVVGGYQRLDVFQLQVNRSLKDSAMFTENPSTAR
;
A
#
# COMPACT_ATOMS: atom_id res chain seq x y z
N MET A 1 5.71 -1.30 -3.17
CA MET A 1 4.85 -1.59 -2.00
C MET A 1 5.13 -0.51 -0.96
N CYS A 2 4.10 0.09 -0.37
CA CYS A 2 4.25 1.11 0.68
C CYS A 2 3.32 0.74 1.85
N SER A 3 3.84 0.77 3.07
CA SER A 3 3.09 0.41 4.27
C SER A 3 3.46 1.32 5.43
N GLY A 4 2.53 1.47 6.37
CA GLY A 4 2.78 2.22 7.60
C GLY A 4 3.59 1.41 8.61
N PHE A 5 4.38 2.09 9.43
CA PHE A 5 5.08 1.52 10.57
C PHE A 5 4.28 1.81 11.85
N LEU A 6 3.97 0.76 12.63
CA LEU A 6 3.35 0.90 13.93
C LEU A 6 4.45 0.86 15.00
N ASN A 7 4.82 2.05 15.50
CA ASN A 7 5.86 2.18 16.51
C ASN A 7 5.38 1.71 17.90
N LYS A 8 6.33 1.57 18.82
CA LYS A 8 6.06 1.07 20.17
C LYS A 8 5.14 2.01 20.95
N GLU A 9 5.32 3.32 20.78
CA GLU A 9 4.49 4.34 21.42
C GLU A 9 3.02 4.19 21.02
N ALA A 10 2.73 3.90 19.74
CA ALA A 10 1.38 3.63 19.27
C ALA A 10 0.82 2.31 19.82
N ILE A 11 1.64 1.25 19.90
CA ILE A 11 1.22 -0.01 20.52
C ILE A 11 0.86 0.21 21.98
N ASP A 12 1.70 0.90 22.75
CA ASP A 12 1.48 1.18 24.16
C ASP A 12 0.20 2.01 24.37
N ALA A 13 -0.08 2.99 23.48
CA ALA A 13 -1.31 3.77 23.51
C ALA A 13 -2.57 2.90 23.27
N ILE A 14 -2.52 1.95 22.34
CA ILE A 14 -3.63 1.02 22.08
C ILE A 14 -3.83 0.07 23.27
N VAL A 15 -2.73 -0.47 23.81
CA VAL A 15 -2.75 -1.41 24.93
C VAL A 15 -3.35 -0.76 26.19
N ALA A 16 -3.07 0.52 26.43
CA ALA A 16 -3.63 1.26 27.58
C ALA A 16 -5.17 1.37 27.55
N GLY A 17 -5.79 1.34 26.37
CA GLY A 17 -7.25 1.38 26.21
C GLY A 17 -7.94 0.01 26.18
N SER A 18 -7.17 -1.09 26.30
CA SER A 18 -7.68 -2.45 26.11
C SER A 18 -8.17 -3.10 27.40
N SER A 19 -9.25 -3.88 27.31
CA SER A 19 -9.73 -4.76 28.38
C SER A 19 -8.82 -5.97 28.63
N SER A 20 -7.88 -6.26 27.73
CA SER A 20 -6.94 -7.38 27.84
C SER A 20 -5.54 -6.97 27.34
N PRO A 21 -4.80 -6.18 28.13
CA PRO A 21 -3.56 -5.53 27.69
C PRO A 21 -2.50 -6.51 27.16
N GLN A 22 -2.25 -7.62 27.87
CA GLN A 22 -1.20 -8.57 27.50
C GLN A 22 -1.47 -9.27 26.16
N ILE A 23 -2.72 -9.70 25.96
CA ILE A 23 -3.13 -10.38 24.71
C ILE A 23 -2.99 -9.44 23.51
N ILE A 24 -3.43 -8.18 23.66
CA ILE A 24 -3.34 -7.19 22.57
C ILE A 24 -1.88 -6.84 22.28
N LYS A 25 -1.06 -6.66 23.32
CA LYS A 25 0.37 -6.37 23.16
C LYS A 25 1.07 -7.50 22.39
N ASP A 26 0.89 -8.74 22.84
CA ASP A 26 1.51 -9.90 22.20
C ASP A 26 1.03 -10.05 20.75
N ALA A 27 -0.25 -9.79 20.48
CA ALA A 27 -0.79 -9.83 19.13
C ALA A 27 -0.18 -8.76 18.21
N LEU A 28 -0.02 -7.53 18.69
CA LEU A 28 0.53 -6.42 17.91
C LEU A 28 2.04 -6.56 17.68
N GLU A 29 2.81 -6.92 18.71
CA GLU A 29 4.26 -7.09 18.61
C GLU A 29 4.66 -8.26 17.70
N ASN A 30 3.84 -9.32 17.66
CA ASN A 30 4.07 -10.48 16.79
C ASN A 30 3.33 -10.41 15.45
N SER A 31 2.59 -9.34 15.19
CA SER A 31 1.90 -9.17 13.91
C SER A 31 2.90 -8.97 12.77
N PRO A 32 2.61 -9.47 11.55
CA PRO A 32 3.40 -9.17 10.38
C PRO A 32 3.46 -7.65 10.17
N GLN A 33 4.67 -7.10 10.15
CA GLN A 33 4.84 -5.68 9.89
C GLN A 33 4.89 -5.37 8.40
N GLY A 34 4.52 -4.14 8.10
CA GLY A 34 4.61 -3.59 6.75
C GLY A 34 6.00 -3.73 6.12
N PHE A 35 6.01 -3.82 4.80
CA PHE A 35 7.21 -3.89 3.99
C PHE A 35 7.14 -2.80 2.91
N THR A 36 8.14 -1.92 2.88
CA THR A 36 8.25 -0.87 1.87
C THR A 36 9.45 -1.17 0.97
N MET A 37 9.22 -1.20 -0.34
CA MET A 37 10.26 -1.49 -1.34
C MET A 37 9.88 -0.96 -2.72
N PHE A 38 10.90 -0.74 -3.54
CA PHE A 38 10.77 -0.44 -4.96
C PHE A 38 11.13 -1.67 -5.80
N LEU A 39 10.42 -1.87 -6.90
CA LEU A 39 10.64 -2.96 -7.85
C LEU A 39 10.86 -2.36 -9.23
N ASP A 40 11.70 -3.00 -10.04
CA ASP A 40 11.82 -2.65 -11.45
C ASP A 40 10.63 -3.22 -12.26
N PRO A 41 10.44 -2.81 -13.53
CA PRO A 41 9.36 -3.31 -14.38
C PRO A 41 9.38 -4.83 -14.66
N THR A 42 10.51 -5.50 -14.42
CA THR A 42 10.71 -6.95 -14.55
C THR A 42 10.41 -7.71 -13.26
N GLY A 43 10.34 -7.02 -12.12
CA GLY A 43 9.89 -7.56 -10.83
C GLY A 43 10.93 -7.67 -9.70
N PRO A 44 12.25 -7.72 -9.93
CA PRO A 44 13.26 -7.64 -8.86
C PRO A 44 13.27 -6.30 -8.10
N PRO A 45 13.78 -6.28 -6.85
CA PRO A 45 14.02 -5.04 -6.11
C PRO A 45 15.06 -4.16 -6.78
N ILE A 46 14.88 -2.84 -6.73
CA ILE A 46 15.91 -1.89 -7.18
C ILE A 46 16.80 -1.42 -6.02
N PRO A 47 18.08 -1.09 -6.28
CA PRO A 47 18.95 -0.48 -5.29
C PRO A 47 18.28 0.74 -4.66
N SER A 48 18.13 0.69 -3.35
CA SER A 48 17.46 1.72 -2.57
C SER A 48 18.34 2.13 -1.39
N PHE A 49 18.03 3.27 -0.79
CA PHE A 49 18.78 3.80 0.34
C PHE A 49 17.90 4.65 1.26
N THR A 50 18.29 4.75 2.51
CA THR A 50 17.76 5.73 3.46
C THR A 50 18.73 6.90 3.59
N ILE A 51 18.24 8.04 4.07
CA ILE A 51 19.06 9.22 4.33
C ILE A 51 18.89 9.59 5.79
N ASP A 52 19.99 9.56 6.54
CA ASP A 52 19.96 10.04 7.92
C ASP A 52 19.71 11.55 7.95
N ASN A 53 18.77 11.98 8.80
CA ASN A 53 18.32 13.37 8.82
C ASN A 53 19.39 14.36 9.26
N GLU A 54 20.30 13.95 10.15
CA GLU A 54 21.34 14.82 10.71
C GLU A 54 22.60 14.82 9.86
N SER A 55 23.16 13.63 9.62
CA SER A 55 24.43 13.44 8.92
C SER A 55 24.32 13.53 7.41
N LYS A 56 23.10 13.41 6.85
CA LYS A 56 22.84 13.31 5.40
C LYS A 56 23.57 12.16 4.72
N ILE A 57 23.99 11.16 5.49
CA ILE A 57 24.66 9.97 4.98
C ILE A 57 23.61 9.04 4.39
N GLN A 58 23.89 8.55 3.18
CA GLN A 58 23.08 7.53 2.53
C GLN A 58 23.47 6.15 3.03
N THR A 59 22.49 5.36 3.47
CA THR A 59 22.68 3.96 3.84
C THR A 59 21.89 3.08 2.88
N TYR A 60 22.59 2.26 2.10
CA TYR A 60 21.95 1.36 1.15
C TYR A 60 21.17 0.25 1.87
N THR A 61 19.95 0.02 1.43
CA THR A 61 19.08 -1.06 1.87
C THR A 61 18.05 -1.36 0.78
N ASP A 62 17.75 -2.63 0.54
CA ASP A 62 16.79 -3.01 -0.52
C ASP A 62 15.33 -2.78 -0.12
N PHE A 63 15.07 -2.61 1.18
CA PHE A 63 13.72 -2.45 1.73
C PHE A 63 13.73 -1.78 3.10
N LEU A 64 12.55 -1.30 3.52
CA LEU A 64 12.26 -0.89 4.88
C LEU A 64 11.27 -1.82 5.54
N HIS A 65 11.66 -2.30 6.72
CA HIS A 65 10.88 -3.19 7.57
C HIS A 65 11.34 -3.03 9.01
N ARG A 66 10.42 -3.11 9.98
CA ARG A 66 10.69 -3.03 11.44
C ARG A 66 11.25 -1.72 11.97
N THR A 67 11.51 -0.73 11.12
CA THR A 67 11.95 0.60 11.49
C THR A 67 11.17 1.65 10.72
N GLU A 68 10.93 2.79 11.37
CA GLU A 68 10.40 3.98 10.70
C GLU A 68 11.51 4.68 9.94
N ASP A 69 11.35 4.85 8.63
CA ASP A 69 12.27 5.63 7.80
C ASP A 69 11.62 5.94 6.43
N ILE A 70 12.33 6.69 5.59
CA ILE A 70 11.97 6.97 4.20
C ILE A 70 12.95 6.24 3.27
N LEU A 71 12.40 5.37 2.42
CA LEU A 71 13.18 4.68 1.39
C LEU A 71 13.21 5.53 0.12
N TYR A 72 14.42 5.76 -0.39
CA TYR A 72 14.68 6.45 -1.65
C TYR A 72 15.27 5.48 -2.66
N ALA A 73 15.01 5.73 -3.94
CA ALA A 73 15.62 5.02 -5.05
C ALA A 73 15.63 5.91 -6.30
N ASP A 74 16.66 5.74 -7.12
CA ASP A 74 16.71 6.33 -8.45
C ASP A 74 16.08 5.36 -9.46
N MET A 75 15.19 5.86 -10.31
CA MET A 75 14.44 5.04 -11.26
C MET A 75 14.55 5.60 -12.68
N GLU A 76 14.97 4.76 -13.61
CA GLU A 76 15.04 5.09 -15.03
C GLU A 76 13.76 4.64 -15.75
N LEU A 77 13.02 5.61 -16.29
CA LEU A 77 11.72 5.35 -16.91
C LEU A 77 11.85 4.61 -18.25
N GLU A 78 12.99 4.73 -18.92
CA GLU A 78 13.31 4.08 -20.19
C GLU A 78 13.23 2.56 -20.08
N TRP A 79 13.48 1.99 -18.89
CA TRP A 79 13.37 0.55 -18.64
C TRP A 79 11.92 0.03 -18.76
N CYS A 80 10.93 0.92 -18.68
CA CYS A 80 9.53 0.54 -18.90
C CYS A 80 9.18 0.36 -20.38
N ILE A 81 9.98 0.91 -21.31
CA ILE A 81 9.64 0.97 -22.74
C ILE A 81 9.60 -0.42 -23.35
N GLU A 82 10.70 -1.18 -23.22
CA GLU A 82 10.81 -2.53 -23.78
C GLU A 82 9.71 -3.44 -23.20
N GLY A 83 9.54 -3.44 -21.88
CA GLY A 83 8.51 -4.22 -21.21
C GLY A 83 7.10 -3.92 -21.74
N LYS A 84 6.76 -2.64 -21.97
CA LYS A 84 5.48 -2.26 -22.58
C LYS A 84 5.35 -2.65 -24.04
N GLN A 85 6.43 -2.61 -24.81
CA GLN A 85 6.42 -3.02 -26.22
C GLN A 85 6.14 -4.53 -26.35
N TYR A 86 6.73 -5.35 -25.48
CA TYR A 86 6.48 -6.79 -25.48
C TYR A 86 5.13 -7.16 -24.84
N HIS A 87 4.75 -6.50 -23.74
CA HIS A 87 3.54 -6.78 -22.98
C HIS A 87 2.54 -5.62 -23.04
N ASP A 88 2.02 -5.33 -24.24
CA ASP A 88 1.06 -4.26 -24.44
C ASP A 88 -0.38 -4.68 -24.05
N VAL A 89 -0.60 -4.78 -22.74
CA VAL A 89 -1.90 -5.15 -22.15
C VAL A 89 -3.00 -4.11 -22.35
N VAL A 90 -2.69 -2.87 -22.75
CA VAL A 90 -3.70 -1.82 -22.98
C VAL A 90 -3.94 -1.54 -24.47
N GLY A 91 -3.11 -2.09 -25.35
CA GLY A 91 -3.27 -2.05 -26.80
C GLY A 91 -3.30 -3.45 -27.41
N GLY A 92 -2.18 -3.90 -27.97
CA GLY A 92 -2.10 -5.06 -28.86
C GLY A 92 -2.60 -6.40 -28.30
N TYR A 93 -2.61 -6.61 -26.98
CA TYR A 93 -3.14 -7.84 -26.39
C TYR A 93 -4.66 -7.83 -26.18
N GLN A 94 -5.31 -6.67 -26.24
CA GLN A 94 -6.74 -6.58 -25.96
C GLN A 94 -7.57 -7.16 -27.11
N ARG A 95 -8.23 -8.29 -26.84
CA ARG A 95 -9.24 -8.90 -27.72
C ARG A 95 -10.60 -8.21 -27.55
N LEU A 96 -10.69 -6.96 -27.98
CA LEU A 96 -11.91 -6.14 -27.84
C LEU A 96 -13.11 -6.70 -28.62
N ASP A 97 -12.87 -7.62 -29.56
CA ASP A 97 -13.88 -8.40 -30.27
C ASP A 97 -14.53 -9.49 -29.40
N VAL A 98 -13.87 -9.88 -28.31
CA VAL A 98 -14.35 -10.91 -27.37
C VAL A 98 -14.74 -10.30 -26.03
N PHE A 99 -13.92 -9.37 -25.51
CA PHE A 99 -14.07 -8.81 -24.17
C PHE A 99 -14.31 -7.30 -24.23
N GLN A 100 -15.39 -6.85 -23.58
CA GLN A 100 -15.69 -5.44 -23.42
C GLN A 100 -16.02 -5.12 -21.96
N LEU A 101 -15.13 -4.40 -21.28
CA LEU A 101 -15.36 -3.89 -19.93
C LEU A 101 -15.89 -2.45 -19.99
N GLN A 102 -17.05 -2.20 -19.39
CA GLN A 102 -17.60 -0.86 -19.22
C GLN A 102 -17.62 -0.49 -17.74
N VAL A 103 -17.14 0.72 -17.40
CA VAL A 103 -17.06 1.20 -16.02
C VAL A 103 -18.01 2.38 -15.84
N ASN A 104 -18.99 2.23 -14.95
CA ASN A 104 -19.82 3.35 -14.53
C ASN A 104 -19.04 4.20 -13.50
N ARG A 105 -18.68 5.43 -13.89
CA ARG A 105 -17.98 6.40 -13.04
C ARG A 105 -18.90 7.47 -12.44
N SER A 106 -20.21 7.29 -12.52
CA SER A 106 -21.18 8.19 -11.88
C SER A 106 -20.96 8.21 -10.37
N LEU A 107 -20.85 9.43 -9.82
CA LEU A 107 -20.91 9.63 -8.38
C LEU A 107 -22.28 9.17 -7.88
N LYS A 108 -22.31 8.38 -6.80
CA LYS A 108 -23.55 8.00 -6.13
C LYS A 108 -23.75 8.89 -4.91
N ASP A 109 -24.98 9.34 -4.72
CA ASP A 109 -25.36 10.05 -3.51
C ASP A 109 -25.27 9.14 -2.28
N SER A 110 -25.15 9.77 -1.10
CA SER A 110 -25.20 9.05 0.16
C SER A 110 -26.48 8.24 0.29
N ALA A 111 -26.42 7.12 1.01
CA ALA A 111 -27.61 6.36 1.36
C ALA A 111 -28.55 7.20 2.24
N MET A 112 -29.85 7.10 1.96
CA MET A 112 -30.93 7.72 2.74
C MET A 112 -31.86 6.62 3.26
N PHE A 113 -32.24 6.69 4.54
CA PHE A 113 -33.26 5.80 5.10
C PHE A 113 -34.65 6.31 4.68
N THR A 114 -35.48 5.43 4.13
CA THR A 114 -36.89 5.72 3.84
C THR A 114 -37.76 4.95 4.81
N GLU A 115 -38.65 5.63 5.52
CA GLU A 115 -39.66 4.97 6.35
C GLU A 115 -40.74 4.32 5.47
N ASN A 116 -41.18 3.13 5.86
CA ASN A 116 -42.28 2.44 5.18
C ASN A 116 -43.61 3.04 5.71
N PRO A 117 -44.47 3.65 4.87
CA PRO A 117 -45.66 4.36 5.33
C PRO A 117 -46.78 3.45 5.89
N SER A 118 -46.52 2.18 6.18
CA SER A 118 -47.54 1.17 6.51
C SER A 118 -47.69 0.83 8.00
N THR A 119 -47.10 1.60 8.91
CA THR A 119 -47.37 1.47 10.36
C THR A 119 -47.81 2.78 10.99
N ALA A 120 -48.95 3.30 10.53
CA ALA A 120 -49.83 4.11 11.35
C ALA A 120 -51.10 3.28 11.63
N ARG A 121 -51.07 2.49 12.70
CA ARG A 121 -52.25 1.97 13.39
C ARG A 121 -52.00 2.01 14.89
#